data_AF-A0A167TDH0-F1
#
_entry.id   AF-A0A167TDH0-F1
#
_cell.length_a   1.000
_cell.length_b   1.000
_cell.length_c   1.000
_cell.angle_alpha   90.00
_cell.angle_beta   90.00
_cell.angle_gamma   90.00
#
_symmetry.space_group_name_H-M   'P 1'
#
loop_
_entity.id
_entity.type
_entity.pdbx_description
1 polymer ?
#
loop_
_entity_poly.entity_id
_entity_poly.type
_entity_poly.pdbx_seq_one_letter_code
_entity_poly.pdbx_strand_id
1 'polypeptide(L)'
;MSRNPLVSVLGSWPNVLLLAAKPTLHWLFGLAINARATANPQIWNLAVALIVFTIGMTFLAFYRPRGLQPATFGNVQTLADVIDVWAPRIWWGYKVTNVSTGHAGTSDWPLPPMDFGPTGIV
;
A
#
# COMPACT_ATOMS: atom_id res chain seq x y z
N MET A 1 6.68 -6.34 20.20
CA MET A 1 7.79 -6.83 19.35
C MET A 1 8.24 -5.69 18.44
N SER A 2 9.42 -5.10 18.66
CA SER A 2 9.96 -4.07 17.76
C SER A 2 10.40 -4.74 16.46
N ARG A 3 9.63 -4.56 15.37
CA ARG A 3 10.04 -5.00 14.04
C ARG A 3 11.09 -4.02 13.53
N ASN A 4 12.34 -4.47 13.45
CA ASN A 4 13.38 -3.71 12.77
C ASN A 4 12.91 -3.40 11.33
N PRO A 5 12.83 -2.11 10.95
CA PRO A 5 12.23 -1.72 9.67
C PRO A 5 13.02 -2.28 8.48
N LEU A 6 14.35 -2.35 8.60
CA LEU A 6 15.22 -2.95 7.57
C LEU A 6 14.92 -4.43 7.36
N VAL A 7 14.68 -5.19 8.43
CA VAL A 7 14.33 -6.62 8.35
C VAL A 7 12.96 -6.80 7.70
N SER A 8 12.02 -5.88 7.95
CA SER A 8 10.71 -5.91 7.30
C SER A 8 10.77 -5.59 5.81
N VAL A 9 11.64 -4.67 5.40
CA VAL A 9 11.80 -4.28 3.99
C VAL A 9 12.55 -5.35 3.22
N LEU A 10 13.69 -5.82 3.75
CA LEU A 10 14.52 -6.84 3.10
C LEU A 10 13.96 -8.27 3.23
N GLY A 11 13.06 -8.52 4.19
CA GLY A 11 12.39 -9.81 4.35
C GLY A 11 11.30 -10.08 3.31
N SER A 12 10.93 -9.08 2.51
CA SER A 12 9.91 -9.20 1.46
C SER A 12 10.59 -9.35 0.11
N TRP A 13 10.51 -10.54 -0.50
CA TRP A 13 11.14 -10.81 -1.80
C TRP A 13 10.72 -9.82 -2.91
N PRO A 14 9.47 -9.30 -2.99
CA PRO A 14 9.11 -8.26 -3.95
C PRO A 14 9.88 -6.96 -3.74
N ASN A 15 10.09 -6.56 -2.48
CA ASN A 15 10.84 -5.35 -2.17
C ASN A 15 12.31 -5.50 -2.55
N VAL A 16 12.89 -6.68 -2.34
CA VAL A 16 14.26 -6.99 -2.75
C VAL A 16 14.39 -6.97 -4.27
N LEU A 17 13.42 -7.58 -4.99
CA LEU A 17 13.37 -7.54 -6.46
C LEU A 17 13.33 -6.09 -6.97
N LEU A 18 12.42 -5.27 -6.43
CA LEU A 18 12.27 -3.87 -6.83
C LEU A 18 13.49 -3.02 -6.49
N LEU A 19 14.10 -3.24 -5.32
CA LEU A 19 15.31 -2.55 -4.88
C LEU A 19 16.49 -2.85 -5.79
N ALA A 20 16.66 -4.10 -6.22
CA ALA A 20 17.74 -4.50 -7.13
C ALA A 20 17.46 -4.07 -8.58
N ALA A 21 16.22 -4.20 -9.05
CA ALA A 21 15.87 -3.90 -10.44
C ALA A 21 16.14 -2.43 -10.79
N LYS A 22 15.88 -1.49 -9.87
CA LYS A 22 16.00 -0.05 -10.14
C LYS A 22 17.42 0.39 -10.55
N PRO A 23 18.49 0.15 -9.77
CA PRO A 23 19.85 0.49 -10.18
C PRO A 23 20.32 -0.31 -11.41
N THR A 24 19.97 -1.61 -11.50
CA THR A 24 20.40 -2.46 -12.61
C THR A 24 19.81 -2.03 -13.96
N LEU A 25 18.51 -1.77 -14.01
CA LEU A 25 17.85 -1.29 -15.23
C LEU A 25 18.29 0.12 -15.60
N HIS A 26 18.49 0.99 -14.61
CA HIS A 26 18.99 2.35 -14.86
C HIS A 26 20.40 2.32 -15.47
N TRP A 27 21.28 1.46 -14.96
CA TRP A 27 22.62 1.27 -15.50
C TRP A 27 22.60 0.70 -16.93
N LEU A 28 21.81 -0.35 -17.17
CA LEU A 28 21.65 -0.94 -18.51
C LEU A 28 21.06 0.03 -19.52
N PHE A 29 20.12 0.89 -19.08
CA PHE A 29 19.57 1.95 -19.90
C PHE A 29 20.64 2.99 -20.27
N GLY A 30 21.48 3.37 -19.31
CA GLY A 30 22.65 4.23 -19.55
C GLY A 30 23.63 3.62 -20.55
N LEU A 31 23.88 2.31 -20.50
CA LEU A 31 24.72 1.64 -21.50
C LEU A 31 24.07 1.67 -22.89
N ALA A 32 22.78 1.36 -22.98
CA ALA A 32 22.05 1.31 -24.25
C ALA A 32 21.94 2.69 -24.93
N ILE A 33 21.74 3.78 -24.18
CA ILE A 33 21.65 5.12 -24.77
C ILE A 33 23.00 5.66 -25.27
N ASN A 34 24.10 5.16 -24.69
CA ASN A 34 25.46 5.46 -25.14
C ASN A 34 25.94 4.52 -26.25
N ALA A 35 25.13 3.53 -26.64
CA ALA A 35 25.43 2.68 -27.77
C ALA A 35 25.39 3.52 -29.06
N ARG A 36 26.53 3.62 -29.75
CA ARG A 36 26.56 4.14 -31.12
C ARG A 36 25.75 3.18 -32.00
N ALA A 37 25.01 3.72 -32.97
CA ALA A 37 23.93 3.11 -33.76
C ALA A 37 24.27 1.88 -34.63
N THR A 38 25.27 1.09 -34.25
CA THR A 38 25.49 -0.27 -34.73
C THR A 38 24.65 -1.24 -33.89
N ALA A 39 24.44 -2.47 -34.40
CA ALA A 39 23.78 -3.55 -33.66
C ALA A 39 24.60 -3.91 -32.40
N ASN A 40 24.37 -3.15 -31.33
CA ASN A 40 25.20 -3.19 -30.14
C ASN A 40 24.61 -4.21 -29.15
N PRO A 41 25.40 -5.15 -28.62
CA PRO A 41 24.91 -6.13 -27.64
C PRO A 41 24.25 -5.50 -26.41
N GLN A 42 24.55 -4.23 -26.10
CA GLN A 42 23.96 -3.49 -24.99
C GLN A 42 22.44 -3.29 -25.13
N ILE A 43 21.94 -3.11 -26.36
CA ILE A 43 20.49 -2.96 -26.62
C ILE A 43 19.78 -4.28 -26.37
N TRP A 44 20.37 -5.40 -26.79
CA TRP A 44 19.85 -6.75 -26.53
C TRP A 44 19.84 -7.08 -25.04
N ASN A 45 20.92 -6.72 -24.33
CA ASN A 45 21.00 -6.92 -22.88
C ASN A 45 19.91 -6.13 -22.14
N LEU A 46 19.65 -4.88 -22.54
CA LEU A 46 18.55 -4.09 -21.98
C LEU A 46 17.19 -4.71 -22.31
N ALA A 47 16.96 -5.16 -23.55
CA ALA A 47 15.70 -5.78 -23.95
C ALA A 47 15.41 -7.04 -23.14
N VAL A 48 16.40 -7.92 -22.96
CA VAL A 48 16.27 -9.13 -22.14
C VAL A 48 16.00 -8.78 -20.67
N ALA A 49 16.72 -7.80 -20.12
CA ALA A 49 16.51 -7.37 -18.74
C ALA A 49 15.10 -6.79 -18.52
N LEU A 50 14.58 -6.02 -19.47
CA LEU A 50 13.21 -5.50 -19.44
C LEU A 50 12.18 -6.62 -19.52
N ILE A 51 12.38 -7.63 -20.38
CA ILE A 51 11.48 -8.79 -20.46
C ILE A 51 11.41 -9.52 -19.12
N VAL A 52 12.56 -9.80 -18.50
CA VAL A 52 12.61 -10.47 -17.19
C VAL A 52 11.91 -9.62 -16.11
N PHE A 53 12.15 -8.31 -16.10
CA PHE A 53 11.49 -7.41 -15.17
C PHE A 53 9.97 -7.36 -15.38
N THR A 54 9.50 -7.27 -16.62
CA THR A 54 8.08 -7.29 -16.95
C THR A 54 7.43 -8.59 -16.52
N ILE A 55 8.06 -9.76 -16.77
CA ILE A 55 7.56 -11.05 -16.28
C ILE A 55 7.43 -11.04 -14.75
N GLY A 56 8.46 -10.55 -14.05
CA GLY A 56 8.43 -10.42 -12.59
C GLY A 56 7.31 -9.51 -12.09
N MET A 57 7.09 -8.36 -12.74
CA MET A 57 6.02 -7.41 -12.41
C MET A 57 4.63 -7.97 -12.74
N THR A 58 4.47 -8.66 -13.87
CA THR A 58 3.23 -9.34 -14.25
C THR A 58 2.90 -10.43 -13.24
N PHE A 59 3.88 -11.25 -12.83
CA PHE A 59 3.70 -12.22 -11.76
C PHE A 59 3.31 -11.53 -10.45
N LEU A 60 3.96 -10.43 -10.10
CA LEU A 60 3.63 -9.67 -8.89
C LEU A 60 2.22 -9.07 -8.92
N ALA A 61 1.73 -8.67 -10.10
CA ALA A 61 0.37 -8.17 -10.28
C ALA A 61 -0.68 -9.26 -10.03
N PHE A 62 -0.38 -10.51 -10.37
CA PHE A 62 -1.24 -11.66 -10.06
C PHE A 62 -0.99 -12.24 -8.66
N TYR A 63 0.19 -11.99 -8.08
CA TYR A 63 0.53 -12.40 -6.72
C TYR A 63 -0.26 -11.55 -5.72
N ARG A 64 -1.33 -12.12 -5.16
CA ARG A 64 -2.10 -11.49 -4.07
C ARG A 64 -1.30 -11.59 -2.77
N PRO A 65 -0.72 -10.49 -2.23
CA PRO A 65 -0.06 -10.55 -0.94
C PRO A 65 -1.09 -10.92 0.13
N ARG A 66 -0.90 -12.07 0.78
CA ARG A 66 -1.71 -12.47 1.93
C ARG A 66 -1.35 -11.62 3.12
N GLY A 67 -2.12 -10.56 3.32
CA GLY A 67 -2.09 -9.71 4.50
C GLY A 67 -3.51 -9.28 4.85
N LEU A 68 -3.68 -8.72 6.05
CA LEU A 68 -4.87 -7.95 6.43
C LEU A 68 -4.87 -6.65 5.61
N GLN A 69 -5.04 -6.75 4.29
CA GLN A 69 -5.43 -5.59 3.52
C GLN A 69 -6.87 -5.31 3.93
N PRO A 70 -7.19 -4.11 4.44
CA PRO A 70 -8.57 -3.77 4.73
C PRO A 70 -9.39 -4.04 3.47
N ALA A 71 -10.58 -4.64 3.63
CA ALA A 71 -11.40 -5.14 2.53
C ALA A 71 -11.75 -4.05 1.47
N THR A 72 -11.47 -2.79 1.78
CA THR A 72 -11.67 -1.61 0.93
C THR A 72 -10.41 -1.14 0.18
N PHE A 73 -9.25 -1.77 0.38
CA PHE A 73 -8.01 -1.35 -0.30
C PHE A 73 -8.13 -1.55 -1.82
N GLY A 74 -8.17 -0.45 -2.57
CA GLY A 74 -8.28 -0.44 -4.03
C GLY A 74 -9.68 -0.06 -4.57
N ASN A 75 -10.70 0.01 -3.72
CA ASN A 75 -12.00 0.57 -4.10
C ASN A 75 -12.16 1.94 -3.45
N VAL A 76 -11.82 3.00 -4.21
CA VAL A 76 -11.89 4.39 -3.72
C VAL A 76 -13.32 4.75 -3.32
N GLN A 77 -14.33 4.21 -4.02
CA GLN A 77 -15.72 4.44 -3.67
C GLN A 77 -16.06 3.79 -2.34
N THR A 78 -15.72 2.52 -2.13
CA THR A 78 -15.99 1.86 -0.84
C THR A 78 -15.18 2.46 0.30
N LEU A 79 -13.97 2.96 0.04
CA LEU A 79 -13.19 3.70 1.03
C LEU A 79 -13.85 5.04 1.37
N ALA A 80 -14.38 5.76 0.38
CA ALA A 80 -15.15 6.99 0.58
C ALA A 80 -16.47 6.72 1.31
N ASP A 81 -17.14 5.59 1.03
CA ASP A 81 -18.38 5.20 1.71
C ASP A 81 -18.11 4.76 3.16
N VAL A 82 -16.93 4.17 3.44
CA VAL A 82 -16.48 3.88 4.83
C VAL A 82 -16.10 5.17 5.57
N ILE A 83 -15.51 6.14 4.88
CA ILE A 83 -15.23 7.48 5.40
C ILE A 83 -16.45 8.36 5.13
N ASP A 84 -17.56 8.03 5.77
CA ASP A 84 -18.85 8.69 5.56
C ASP A 84 -18.84 10.19 5.94
N VAL A 85 -17.98 10.60 6.88
CA VAL A 85 -17.87 12.00 7.36
C VAL A 85 -16.51 12.59 7.02
N TRP A 86 -16.52 13.64 6.19
CA TRP A 86 -15.35 14.45 5.84
C TRP A 86 -15.42 15.81 6.56
N ALA A 87 -14.50 16.05 7.50
CA ALA A 87 -14.43 17.31 8.27
C ALA A 87 -12.96 17.76 8.46
N PRO A 88 -12.70 19.05 8.74
CA PRO A 88 -11.34 19.55 9.01
C PRO A 88 -10.67 18.88 10.21
N ARG A 89 -11.48 18.33 11.13
CA ARG A 89 -11.04 17.54 12.28
C ARG A 89 -11.98 16.35 12.43
N ILE A 90 -11.41 15.13 12.46
CA ILE A 90 -12.17 13.88 12.47
C ILE A 90 -11.84 13.10 13.75
N TRP A 91 -12.88 12.58 14.39
CA TRP A 91 -12.79 11.73 15.57
C TRP A 91 -13.24 10.32 15.23
N TRP A 92 -12.52 9.31 15.73
CA TRP A 92 -12.79 7.90 15.48
C TRP A 92 -13.57 7.29 16.65
N GLY A 93 -14.60 6.51 16.37
CA GLY A 93 -15.16 5.56 17.35
C GLY A 93 -16.68 5.50 17.44
N TYR A 94 -17.40 6.56 17.08
CA TYR A 94 -18.85 6.62 17.29
C TYR A 94 -19.52 7.53 16.27
N LYS A 95 -20.43 6.97 15.48
CA LYS A 95 -21.30 7.70 14.55
C LYS A 95 -22.75 7.55 15.03
N VAL A 96 -23.45 8.67 15.20
CA VAL A 96 -24.88 8.69 15.53
C VAL A 96 -25.67 8.87 14.24
N THR A 97 -26.40 7.84 13.81
CA THR A 97 -27.31 7.93 12.64
C THR A 97 -28.73 8.35 13.04
N ASN A 98 -29.15 8.00 14.26
CA ASN A 98 -30.41 8.43 14.87
C ASN A 98 -30.27 8.31 16.40
N VAL A 99 -31.10 9.05 17.13
CA VAL A 99 -31.03 9.32 18.59
C VAL A 99 -30.81 8.07 19.49
N SER A 100 -31.01 6.84 18.99
CA SER A 100 -30.88 5.60 19.76
C SER A 100 -29.89 4.55 19.22
N THR A 101 -29.25 4.74 18.07
CA THR A 101 -28.36 3.70 17.49
C THR A 101 -27.04 4.29 17.03
N GLY A 102 -25.95 3.89 17.70
CA GLY A 102 -24.59 4.26 17.33
C GLY A 102 -23.88 3.15 16.57
N HIS A 103 -23.11 3.51 15.55
CA HIS A 103 -22.23 2.60 14.82
C HIS A 103 -20.77 3.00 15.00
N ALA A 104 -19.85 2.05 14.86
CA ALA A 104 -18.42 2.36 14.76
C ALA A 104 -18.19 3.12 13.44
N GLY A 105 -17.64 4.34 13.53
CA GLY A 105 -17.46 5.23 12.38
C GLY A 105 -16.68 6.48 12.75
N THR A 106 -16.72 7.47 11.86
CA THR A 106 -16.11 8.79 12.05
C THR A 106 -17.16 9.86 12.38
N SER A 107 -16.77 10.86 13.19
CA SER A 107 -17.57 12.05 13.53
C SER A 107 -16.74 13.33 13.45
N ASP A 108 -17.40 14.46 13.21
CA ASP A 108 -16.81 15.81 13.22
C ASP A 108 -16.74 16.41 14.64
N TRP A 109 -17.47 15.86 15.60
CA TRP A 109 -17.40 16.22 17.02
C TRP A 109 -16.63 15.19 17.86
N PRO A 110 -16.02 15.62 18.99
CA PRO A 110 -15.35 14.71 19.92
C PRO A 110 -16.33 13.71 20.53
N LEU A 111 -15.84 12.50 20.80
CA LEU A 111 -16.62 11.47 21.47
C LEU A 111 -17.15 11.97 22.82
N PRO A 112 -18.46 11.79 23.12
CA PRO A 112 -18.95 12.03 24.46
C PRO A 112 -18.26 11.09 25.46
N PRO A 113 -18.12 11.49 26.74
CA PRO A 113 -17.60 10.60 27.78
C PRO A 113 -18.36 9.28 27.78
N MET A 114 -17.62 8.18 27.88
CA MET A 114 -18.21 6.85 27.87
C MET A 114 -19.03 6.65 29.15
N ASP A 115 -20.35 6.55 29.01
CA ASP A 115 -21.23 6.19 30.10
C ASP A 115 -21.19 4.67 30.26
N PHE A 116 -20.47 4.19 31.28
CA PHE A 116 -20.39 2.76 31.59
C PHE A 116 -21.67 2.22 32.23
N GLY A 117 -22.71 3.03 32.38
CA GLY A 117 -23.92 2.68 33.11
C GLY A 117 -23.63 2.35 34.58
N PRO A 118 -24.66 2.01 35.37
CA PRO A 118 -24.52 1.78 36.81
C PRO A 118 -23.71 0.52 37.17
N THR A 119 -23.27 -0.27 36.19
CA THR A 119 -22.41 -1.43 36.39
C THR A 119 -21.06 -1.17 35.73
N GLY A 120 -20.23 -0.38 36.41
CA GLY A 120 -18.81 -0.30 36.11
C GLY A 120 -18.19 -1.68 36.30
N ILE A 121 -18.04 -2.42 35.20
CA ILE A 121 -17.22 -3.63 35.16
C ILE A 121 -15.83 -3.17 34.75
N VAL A 122 -14.97 -3.10 35.76
CA VAL A 122 -13.51 -2.95 35.70
C VAL A 122 -12.85 -4.02 34.86
#